data_AF-A0A7S2ARV2-F1
#
_entry.id   AF-A0A7S2ARV2-F1
#
_cell.length_a   1.000
_cell.length_b   1.000
_cell.length_c   1.000
_cell.angle_alpha   90.00
_cell.angle_beta   90.00
_cell.angle_gamma   90.00
#
_symmetry.space_group_name_H-M   'P 1'
#
loop_
_entity.id
_entity.type
_entity.pdbx_description
1 polymer ?
#
loop_
_entity_poly.entity_id
_entity_poly.type
_entity_poly.pdbx_seq_one_letter_code
_entity_poly.pdbx_strand_id
1 'polypeptide(L)'
;EPFAYDEYGRPMIIRQVDPETNRLRTIVQTEGGKFRAFGENTVSSLMTSAEKDAQRWVGDLTDRELRGLVHEVGQRLLSSSTVYQSQQAQLEEMADAANYAYFGLSSDATEKDLDNAYRQLAKKMHPDKNGGTDEAKERFQSMKERYEK
;
A
#
# COMPACT_ATOMS: atom_id res chain seq x y z
N GLU A 1 -7.59 -8.72 -20.57
CA GLU A 1 -7.20 -7.92 -21.76
C GLU A 1 -5.94 -8.50 -22.40
N PRO A 2 -5.85 -8.56 -23.73
CA PRO A 2 -4.63 -8.95 -24.42
C PRO A 2 -3.60 -7.83 -24.47
N PHE A 3 -2.32 -8.16 -24.29
CA PHE A 3 -1.23 -7.18 -24.38
C PHE A 3 -0.11 -7.57 -25.37
N ALA A 4 -0.21 -8.74 -25.99
CA ALA A 4 0.68 -9.16 -27.07
C ALA A 4 -0.13 -9.98 -28.09
N TYR A 5 0.21 -9.83 -29.37
CA TYR A 5 -0.45 -10.49 -30.49
C TYR A 5 0.57 -11.18 -31.40
N ASP A 6 0.17 -12.28 -32.04
CA ASP A 6 1.00 -12.98 -33.01
C ASP A 6 0.94 -12.31 -34.40
N GLU A 7 1.64 -12.90 -35.37
CA GLU A 7 1.66 -12.42 -36.77
C GLU A 7 0.28 -12.44 -37.45
N TYR A 8 -0.69 -13.17 -36.89
CA TYR A 8 -2.07 -13.25 -37.35
C TYR A 8 -3.03 -12.37 -36.50
N GLY A 9 -2.50 -11.54 -35.60
CA GLY A 9 -3.30 -10.67 -34.73
C GLY A 9 -4.03 -11.41 -33.61
N ARG A 10 -3.65 -12.65 -33.28
CA ARG A 10 -4.27 -13.42 -32.20
C ARG A 10 -3.58 -13.12 -30.87
N PRO A 11 -4.35 -12.99 -29.77
CA PRO A 11 -3.80 -12.62 -28.49
C PRO A 11 -2.91 -13.74 -27.91
N MET A 12 -1.63 -13.44 -27.70
CA MET A 12 -0.63 -14.39 -27.21
C MET A 12 -0.45 -14.32 -25.70
N ILE A 13 -0.72 -13.16 -25.11
CA ILE A 13 -0.68 -12.99 -23.67
C ILE A 13 -1.88 -12.19 -23.21
N ILE A 14 -2.63 -12.76 -22.27
CA ILE A 14 -3.93 -12.26 -21.82
C ILE A 14 -3.96 -12.25 -20.29
N ARG A 15 -4.42 -11.14 -19.72
CA ARG A 15 -4.81 -11.09 -18.30
C ARG A 15 -6.28 -11.42 -18.15
N GLN A 16 -6.61 -12.37 -17.27
CA GLN A 16 -7.99 -12.76 -16.99
C GLN A 16 -8.19 -13.20 -15.55
N VAL A 17 -9.45 -13.23 -15.12
CA VAL A 17 -9.86 -13.84 -13.85
C VAL A 17 -9.92 -15.35 -14.03
N ASP A 18 -9.30 -16.07 -13.12
CA ASP A 18 -9.43 -17.51 -12.99
C ASP A 18 -10.86 -17.84 -12.50
N PRO A 19 -11.66 -18.62 -13.25
CA PRO A 19 -13.04 -18.90 -12.89
C PRO A 19 -13.19 -19.74 -11.61
N GLU A 20 -12.16 -20.50 -11.23
CA GLU A 20 -12.22 -21.36 -10.03
C GLU A 20 -11.82 -20.59 -8.78
N THR A 21 -10.78 -19.76 -8.88
CA THR A 21 -10.21 -19.06 -7.72
C THR A 21 -10.65 -17.60 -7.60
N ASN A 22 -11.29 -17.05 -8.63
CA ASN A 22 -11.63 -15.64 -8.79
C ASN A 22 -10.41 -14.70 -8.69
N ARG A 23 -9.20 -15.22 -8.95
CA ARG A 23 -7.95 -14.44 -8.90
C ARG A 23 -7.48 -14.04 -10.29
N LEU A 24 -6.89 -12.85 -10.40
CA LEU A 24 -6.26 -12.41 -11.64
C LEU A 24 -4.99 -13.21 -11.92
N ARG A 25 -4.83 -13.63 -13.18
CA ARG A 25 -3.64 -14.30 -13.70
C ARG A 25 -3.35 -13.89 -15.14
N THR A 26 -2.09 -14.00 -15.53
CA THR A 26 -1.61 -13.80 -16.90
C THR A 26 -1.41 -15.14 -17.57
N ILE A 27 -2.03 -15.32 -18.74
CA ILE A 27 -1.95 -16.55 -19.53
C ILE A 27 -1.14 -16.26 -20.78
N VAL A 28 -0.10 -17.04 -21.03
CA VAL A 28 0.75 -17.02 -22.21
C VAL A 28 0.46 -18.24 -23.08
N GLN A 29 0.23 -18.03 -24.37
CA GLN A 29 0.19 -19.10 -25.37
C GLN A 29 1.62 -19.49 -25.77
N THR A 30 2.01 -20.72 -25.51
CA THR A 30 3.35 -21.25 -25.81
C THR A 30 3.45 -21.68 -27.28
N GLU A 31 4.68 -21.93 -27.72
CA GLU A 31 4.92 -22.64 -28.97
C GLU A 31 4.30 -24.05 -28.90
N GLY A 32 3.51 -24.43 -29.91
CA GLY A 32 2.75 -25.69 -29.92
C GLY A 32 1.31 -25.61 -29.38
N GLY A 33 0.78 -24.41 -29.09
CA GLY A 33 -0.64 -24.20 -28.76
C GLY A 33 -1.04 -24.58 -27.33
N LYS A 34 -0.08 -24.87 -26.46
CA LYS A 34 -0.32 -24.99 -25.01
C LYS A 34 -0.38 -23.60 -24.37
N PHE A 35 -0.78 -23.56 -23.11
CA PHE A 35 -0.85 -22.34 -22.32
C PHE A 35 -0.06 -22.50 -21.03
N ARG A 36 0.62 -21.44 -20.61
CA ARG A 36 1.21 -21.30 -19.29
C ARG A 36 0.51 -20.15 -18.55
N ALA A 37 0.19 -20.36 -17.28
CA ALA A 37 -0.41 -19.33 -16.44
C ALA A 37 0.60 -18.86 -15.38
N PHE A 38 0.64 -17.55 -15.19
CA PHE A 38 1.36 -16.87 -14.12
C PHE A 38 0.34 -16.18 -13.23
N GLY A 39 0.30 -16.54 -11.96
CA GLY A 39 -0.63 -15.96 -10.99
C GLY A 39 0.05 -15.67 -9.66
N GLU A 40 -0.76 -15.48 -8.63
CA GLU A 40 -0.29 -15.12 -7.29
C GLU A 40 0.66 -16.16 -6.72
N ASN A 41 0.26 -17.42 -6.82
CA ASN A 41 1.06 -18.53 -6.32
C ASN A 41 2.38 -18.61 -7.09
N THR A 42 2.40 -18.32 -8.39
CA THR A 42 3.64 -18.31 -9.18
C THR A 42 4.61 -17.25 -8.67
N VAL A 43 4.13 -16.02 -8.48
CA VAL A 43 4.96 -14.92 -7.97
C VAL A 43 5.38 -15.17 -6.53
N SER A 44 4.46 -15.64 -5.68
CA SER A 44 4.76 -15.98 -4.29
C SER A 44 5.84 -17.07 -4.21
N SER A 45 5.68 -18.16 -4.95
CA SER A 45 6.69 -19.22 -5.02
C SER A 45 8.04 -18.66 -5.45
N LEU A 46 8.09 -17.87 -6.52
CA LEU A 46 9.33 -17.25 -7.00
C LEU A 46 10.02 -16.40 -5.93
N MET A 47 9.26 -15.62 -5.15
CA MET A 47 9.80 -14.74 -4.10
C MET A 47 10.25 -15.50 -2.84
N THR A 48 9.70 -16.69 -2.61
CA THR A 48 10.04 -17.52 -1.43
C THR A 48 11.04 -18.64 -1.72
N SER A 49 11.31 -18.93 -3.00
CA SER A 49 12.28 -19.94 -3.42
C SER A 49 13.72 -19.48 -3.17
N ALA A 50 14.64 -20.43 -3.04
CA ALA A 50 16.06 -20.14 -3.03
C ALA A 50 16.46 -19.49 -4.37
N GLU A 51 17.38 -18.52 -4.33
CA GLU A 51 17.79 -17.74 -5.51
C GLU A 51 18.22 -18.61 -6.69
N LYS A 52 18.98 -19.69 -6.43
CA LYS A 52 19.43 -20.64 -7.46
C LYS A 52 18.28 -21.35 -8.15
N ASP A 53 17.25 -21.74 -7.40
CA ASP A 53 16.08 -22.45 -7.93
C ASP A 53 15.21 -21.49 -8.76
N ALA A 54 15.02 -20.28 -8.26
CA ALA A 54 14.33 -19.21 -8.98
C ALA A 54 15.04 -18.87 -10.30
N GLN A 55 16.36 -18.67 -10.28
CA GLN A 55 17.16 -18.39 -11.48
C GLN A 55 17.05 -19.51 -12.50
N ARG A 56 17.17 -20.77 -12.08
CA ARG A 56 17.02 -21.92 -12.97
C ARG A 56 15.63 -21.97 -13.60
N TRP A 57 14.58 -21.85 -12.80
CA TRP A 57 13.20 -21.90 -13.29
C TRP A 57 12.86 -20.76 -14.26
N VAL A 58 13.34 -19.54 -13.97
CA VAL A 58 13.20 -18.40 -14.90
C VAL A 58 13.99 -18.64 -16.18
N GLY A 59 15.18 -19.22 -16.09
CA GLY A 59 16.02 -19.57 -17.25
C GLY A 59 15.43 -20.62 -18.18
N ASP A 60 14.49 -21.44 -17.69
CA ASP A 60 13.77 -22.44 -18.47
C ASP A 60 12.56 -21.84 -19.24
N LEU A 61 12.26 -20.55 -19.05
CA LEU A 61 11.18 -19.87 -19.76
C LEU A 61 11.62 -19.40 -21.15
N THR A 62 10.73 -19.54 -22.13
CA THR A 62 10.88 -18.84 -23.42
C THR A 62 10.76 -17.32 -23.23
N ASP A 63 11.30 -16.54 -24.17
CA ASP A 63 11.17 -15.06 -24.15
C ASP A 63 9.71 -14.58 -23.99
N ARG A 64 8.78 -15.31 -24.61
CA ARG A 64 7.34 -15.02 -24.53
C ARG A 64 6.77 -15.32 -23.14
N GLU A 65 7.16 -16.43 -22.55
CA GLU A 65 6.77 -16.80 -21.19
C GLU A 65 7.36 -15.84 -20.16
N LEU A 66 8.65 -15.48 -20.32
CA LEU A 66 9.32 -14.48 -19.50
C LEU A 66 8.59 -13.14 -19.57
N ARG A 67 8.20 -12.70 -20.77
CA ARG A 67 7.38 -11.48 -20.95
C ARG A 67 6.04 -11.57 -20.22
N GLY A 68 5.41 -12.74 -20.21
CA GLY A 68 4.19 -13.00 -19.44
C GLY A 68 4.39 -12.91 -17.93
N LEU A 69 5.47 -13.50 -17.42
CA LEU A 69 5.85 -13.41 -16.01
C LEU A 69 6.14 -11.95 -15.59
N VAL A 70 6.91 -11.23 -16.39
CA VAL A 70 7.23 -9.80 -16.16
C VAL A 70 5.95 -8.97 -16.11
N HIS A 71 5.01 -9.22 -17.04
CA HIS A 71 3.71 -8.56 -17.01
C HIS A 71 2.93 -8.90 -15.74
N GLU A 72 2.88 -10.17 -15.31
CA GLU A 72 2.19 -10.57 -14.08
C GLU A 72 2.77 -9.87 -12.84
N VAL A 73 4.10 -9.83 -12.71
CA VAL A 73 4.80 -9.16 -11.61
C VAL A 73 4.53 -7.65 -11.65
N GLY A 74 4.60 -7.02 -12.82
CA GLY A 74 4.33 -5.58 -12.98
C GLY A 74 2.91 -5.21 -12.61
N GLN A 75 1.91 -5.98 -13.04
CA GLN A 75 0.51 -5.73 -12.68
C GLN A 75 0.28 -5.83 -11.18
N ARG A 76 0.89 -6.83 -10.51
CA ARG A 76 0.81 -6.97 -9.06
C ARG A 76 1.47 -5.81 -8.33
N LEU A 77 2.64 -5.37 -8.79
CA LEU A 77 3.33 -4.22 -8.21
C LEU A 77 2.47 -2.95 -8.31
N LEU A 78 1.85 -2.70 -9.47
CA LEU A 78 0.94 -1.57 -9.66
C LEU A 78 -0.29 -1.66 -8.73
N SER A 79 -0.90 -2.84 -8.61
CA SER A 79 -2.01 -3.05 -7.68
C SER A 79 -1.60 -2.82 -6.22
N SER A 80 -0.49 -3.42 -5.79
CA SER A 80 0.03 -3.25 -4.42
C SER A 80 0.40 -1.80 -4.13
N SER A 81 0.99 -1.10 -5.10
CA SER A 81 1.32 0.33 -4.96
C SER A 81 0.06 1.18 -4.79
N THR A 82 -0.98 0.91 -5.56
CA THR A 82 -2.27 1.63 -5.43
C THR A 82 -2.90 1.41 -4.06
N VAL A 83 -2.91 0.16 -3.58
CA VAL A 83 -3.42 -0.17 -2.24
C VAL A 83 -2.59 0.53 -1.15
N TYR A 84 -1.27 0.49 -1.26
CA TYR A 84 -0.38 1.17 -0.33
C TYR A 84 -0.65 2.68 -0.27
N GLN A 85 -0.73 3.35 -1.42
CA GLN A 85 -1.03 4.79 -1.49
C GLN A 85 -2.39 5.12 -0.87
N SER A 86 -3.41 4.29 -1.13
CA SER A 86 -4.73 4.47 -0.52
C SER A 86 -4.71 4.30 1.00
N GLN A 87 -3.97 3.31 1.51
CA GLN A 87 -3.84 3.08 2.95
C GLN A 87 -3.05 4.19 3.62
N GLN A 88 -1.98 4.67 2.97
CA GLN A 88 -1.20 5.80 3.47
C GLN A 88 -2.06 7.05 3.61
N ALA A 89 -2.85 7.40 2.58
CA ALA A 89 -3.76 8.54 2.63
C ALA A 89 -4.79 8.42 3.76
N GLN A 90 -5.36 7.23 3.98
CA GLN A 90 -6.28 6.98 5.09
C GLN A 90 -5.61 7.12 6.46
N LEU A 91 -4.36 6.67 6.60
CA LEU A 91 -3.60 6.81 7.84
C LEU A 91 -3.29 8.28 8.14
N GLU A 92 -2.95 9.07 7.11
CA GLU A 92 -2.73 10.51 7.23
C GLU A 92 -4.02 11.21 7.67
N GLU A 93 -5.15 10.93 7.00
CA GLU A 93 -6.47 11.49 7.36
C GLU A 93 -6.89 11.11 8.80
N MET A 94 -6.70 9.85 9.19
CA MET A 94 -6.99 9.39 10.55
C MET A 94 -6.06 10.04 11.58
N ALA A 95 -4.78 10.26 11.25
CA ALA A 95 -3.84 10.92 12.12
C ALA A 95 -4.22 12.38 12.36
N ASP A 96 -4.62 13.10 11.30
CA ASP A 96 -5.10 14.47 11.37
C ASP A 96 -6.38 14.55 12.21
N ALA A 97 -7.37 13.69 11.92
CA ALA A 97 -8.60 13.63 12.70
C ALA A 97 -8.34 13.34 14.19
N ALA A 98 -7.39 12.43 14.50
CA ALA A 98 -6.99 12.16 15.88
C ALA A 98 -6.25 13.34 16.54
N ASN A 99 -5.57 14.19 15.76
CA ASN A 99 -4.95 15.42 16.26
C ASN A 99 -6.02 16.42 16.69
N TYR A 100 -6.96 16.73 15.80
CA TYR A 100 -8.09 17.61 16.11
C TYR A 100 -8.94 17.07 17.27
N ALA A 101 -9.24 15.77 17.29
CA ALA A 101 -10.00 15.14 18.36
C ALA A 101 -9.34 15.27 19.74
N TYR A 102 -8.00 15.24 19.81
CA TYR A 102 -7.27 15.48 21.07
C TYR A 102 -7.53 16.87 21.64
N PHE A 103 -7.68 17.89 20.78
CA PHE A 103 -8.04 19.25 21.17
C PHE A 103 -9.56 19.46 21.32
N GLY A 104 -10.36 18.39 21.21
CA GLY A 104 -11.82 18.45 21.28
C GLY A 104 -12.46 19.07 20.05
N LEU A 105 -11.76 19.02 18.91
CA LEU A 105 -12.20 19.56 17.63
C LEU A 105 -12.61 18.43 16.69
N SER A 106 -13.47 18.77 15.75
CA SER A 106 -13.82 17.90 14.62
C SER A 106 -12.75 18.02 13.53
N SER A 107 -12.67 17.04 12.62
CA SER A 107 -11.68 17.01 11.53
C SER A 107 -11.89 18.10 10.47
N ASP A 108 -13.03 18.79 10.48
CA ASP A 108 -13.34 19.97 9.66
C ASP A 108 -12.96 21.30 10.33
N ALA A 109 -12.37 21.26 11.52
CA ALA A 109 -11.94 22.45 12.25
C ALA A 109 -10.81 23.16 11.51
N THR A 110 -10.81 24.49 11.58
CA THR A 110 -9.76 25.31 10.97
C THR A 110 -8.52 25.38 11.85
N GLU A 111 -7.38 25.76 11.28
CA GLU A 111 -6.16 26.06 12.05
C GLU A 111 -6.41 27.07 13.18
N LYS A 112 -7.30 28.05 12.93
CA LYS A 112 -7.69 29.04 13.94
C LYS A 112 -8.45 28.40 15.12
N ASP A 113 -9.24 27.37 14.86
CA ASP A 113 -9.94 26.63 15.92
C ASP A 113 -8.95 25.81 16.75
N LEU A 114 -7.96 25.20 16.09
CA LEU A 114 -6.85 24.49 16.73
C LEU A 114 -6.04 25.42 17.64
N ASP A 115 -5.66 26.59 17.16
CA ASP A 115 -4.96 27.62 17.94
C ASP A 115 -5.74 28.03 19.20
N ASN A 116 -7.05 28.23 19.05
CA ASN A 116 -7.92 28.62 20.15
C ASN A 116 -8.06 27.48 21.18
N ALA A 117 -8.28 26.26 20.72
CA ALA A 117 -8.40 25.08 21.57
C ALA A 117 -7.08 24.80 22.33
N TYR A 118 -5.94 24.87 21.64
CA TYR A 118 -4.61 24.75 22.25
C TYR A 118 -4.40 25.79 23.34
N ARG A 119 -4.67 27.08 23.08
CA ARG A 119 -4.52 28.14 24.10
C ARG A 119 -5.41 27.91 25.33
N GLN A 120 -6.62 27.40 25.13
CA GLN A 120 -7.52 27.07 26.23
C GLN A 120 -7.02 25.85 27.03
N LEU A 121 -6.57 24.80 26.34
CA LEU A 121 -6.07 23.59 26.96
C LEU A 121 -4.75 23.85 27.71
N ALA A 122 -3.83 24.62 27.13
CA ALA A 122 -2.57 25.01 27.76
C ALA A 122 -2.78 25.78 29.06
N LYS A 123 -3.77 26.69 29.12
CA LYS A 123 -4.11 27.40 30.37
C LYS A 123 -4.64 26.48 31.46
N LYS A 124 -5.28 25.36 31.10
CA LYS A 124 -5.80 24.34 32.02
C LYS A 124 -4.69 23.39 32.47
N MET A 125 -3.81 23.00 31.55
CA MET A 125 -2.72 22.04 31.79
C MET A 125 -1.42 22.66 32.29
N HIS A 126 -1.36 23.99 32.46
CA HIS A 126 -0.14 24.69 32.90
C HIS A 126 0.46 24.04 34.17
N PRO A 127 1.76 23.68 34.20
CA PRO A 127 2.37 22.96 35.32
C PRO A 127 2.15 23.66 36.67
N ASP A 128 2.31 24.99 36.72
CA ASP A 128 2.10 25.77 37.95
C ASP A 128 0.69 25.62 38.55
N LYS A 129 -0.34 25.45 37.71
CA LYS A 129 -1.72 25.25 38.16
C LYS A 129 -2.02 23.79 38.52
N ASN A 130 -1.14 22.88 38.14
CA ASN A 130 -1.27 21.43 38.33
C ASN A 130 -0.19 20.89 39.28
N GLY A 131 0.22 21.70 40.26
CA GLY A 131 1.13 21.29 41.33
C GLY A 131 2.62 21.27 40.98
N GLY A 132 3.00 21.69 39.76
CA GLY A 132 4.40 21.82 39.33
C GLY A 132 5.16 20.48 39.24
N THR A 133 4.44 19.35 39.26
CA THR A 133 5.03 18.02 39.21
C THR A 133 5.66 17.73 37.85
N ASP A 134 6.61 16.80 37.80
CA ASP A 134 7.24 16.41 36.54
C ASP A 134 6.23 15.75 35.59
N GLU A 135 5.25 15.01 36.10
CA GLU A 135 4.13 14.48 35.33
C GLU A 135 3.29 15.59 34.65
N ALA A 136 3.05 16.71 35.34
CA ALA A 136 2.35 17.86 34.76
C ALA A 136 3.17 18.53 33.64
N LYS A 137 4.50 18.61 33.82
CA LYS A 137 5.41 19.11 32.78
C LYS A 137 5.42 18.19 31.56
N GLU A 138 5.51 16.87 31.77
CA GLU A 138 5.49 15.87 30.69
C GLU A 138 4.19 15.95 29.89
N ARG A 139 3.04 15.98 30.56
CA ARG A 139 1.74 16.12 29.89
C ARG A 139 1.60 17.41 29.09
N PHE A 140 2.10 18.53 29.63
CA PHE A 140 2.10 19.81 28.93
C PHE A 140 3.02 19.78 27.71
N GLN A 141 4.20 19.16 27.84
CA GLN A 141 5.15 19.02 26.75
C GLN A 141 4.60 18.13 25.63
N SER A 142 3.99 16.98 25.95
CA SER A 142 3.34 16.11 24.95
C SER A 142 2.17 16.79 24.23
N MET A 143 1.38 17.61 24.93
CA MET A 143 0.33 18.43 24.33
C MET A 143 0.91 19.43 23.33
N LYS A 144 2.02 20.10 23.69
CA LYS A 144 2.71 21.07 22.83
C LYS A 144 3.30 20.41 21.59
N GLU A 145 3.99 19.28 21.74
CA GLU A 145 4.56 18.51 20.62
C GLU A 145 3.49 18.06 19.64
N ARG A 146 2.29 17.72 20.14
CA ARG A 146 1.14 17.37 19.29
C ARG A 146 0.56 18.56 18.53
N TYR A 147 0.58 19.76 19.11
CA TYR A 147 0.14 20.99 18.44
C TYR A 147 1.14 21.44 17.36
N GLU A 148 2.44 21.21 17.56
CA GLU A 148 3.50 21.59 16.61
C GLU A 148 3.65 20.62 15.42
N LYS A 149 2.91 19.50 15.45
CA LYS A 149 2.94 18.43 14.43
C LYS A 149 1.79 18.56 13.45
#